data_AF-A0A1J5SDK0-F1
#
_entry.id   AF-A0A1J5SDK0-F1
#
_cell.length_a   1.000
_cell.length_b   1.000
_cell.length_c   1.000
_cell.angle_alpha   90.00
_cell.angle_beta   90.00
_cell.angle_gamma   90.00
#
_symmetry.space_group_name_H-M   'P 1'
#
loop_
_entity.id
_entity.type
_entity.pdbx_description
1 polymer ?
#
loop_
_entity_poly.entity_id
_entity_poly.type
_entity_poly.pdbx_seq_one_letter_code
_entity_poly.pdbx_strand_id
1 'polypeptide(L)'
;MKLTSPTDEQYEDALSPVVGKMDEQKWEKARATTLGAAGLSTAILFLITQIETWSPALWVSFFCASVAIPVWLTLWQVGEAYSFYGVASHKHFSKKEGSGVGVLLFFCGGLLLLISFITLIWHFSIAAALAFLLASGSGIVFVFKHHTAVRLAAEASTPNRAN
;
A
#
# COMPACT_ATOMS: atom_id res chain seq x y z
N MET A 1 29.13 1.70 -0.23
CA MET A 1 28.41 1.45 1.04
C MET A 1 27.59 0.17 0.84
N LYS A 2 27.97 -0.97 1.41
CA LYS A 2 27.18 -2.21 1.29
C LYS A 2 25.97 -2.08 2.20
N LEU A 3 24.78 -1.91 1.62
CA LEU A 3 23.52 -2.08 2.34
C LEU A 3 23.35 -3.57 2.65
N THR A 4 23.85 -4.01 3.80
CA THR A 4 23.48 -5.31 4.35
C THR A 4 22.01 -5.25 4.74
N SER A 5 21.21 -6.21 4.28
CA SER A 5 19.83 -6.36 4.75
C SER A 5 19.83 -6.49 6.27
N PRO A 6 18.88 -5.87 6.99
CA PRO A 6 18.76 -6.02 8.44
C PRO A 6 18.65 -7.51 8.79
N THR A 7 19.12 -7.94 9.96
CA THR A 7 18.89 -9.32 10.43
C THR A 7 17.41 -9.53 10.76
N ASP A 8 16.98 -10.79 10.94
CA ASP A 8 15.57 -11.05 11.30
C ASP A 8 15.22 -10.47 12.67
N GLU A 9 16.14 -10.55 13.64
CA GLU A 9 15.98 -9.93 14.96
C GLU A 9 15.79 -8.41 14.88
N GLN A 10 16.64 -7.72 14.10
CA GLN A 10 16.51 -6.27 13.90
C GLN A 10 15.18 -5.88 13.23
N TYR A 11 14.66 -6.74 12.35
CA TYR A 11 13.39 -6.51 11.66
C TYR A 11 12.19 -6.74 12.58
N GLU A 12 12.21 -7.83 13.34
CA GLU A 12 11.20 -8.15 14.36
C GLU A 12 11.13 -7.04 15.42
N ASP A 13 12.27 -6.56 15.92
CA ASP A 13 12.34 -5.45 16.88
C ASP A 13 11.74 -4.16 16.32
N ALA A 14 12.02 -3.85 15.05
CA ALA A 14 11.47 -2.68 14.38
C ALA A 14 9.95 -2.76 14.16
N LEU A 15 9.41 -3.97 13.94
CA LEU A 15 7.99 -4.20 13.69
C LEU A 15 7.17 -4.42 14.96
N SER A 16 7.79 -4.91 16.03
CA SER A 16 7.16 -5.17 17.33
C SER A 16 6.20 -4.05 17.80
N PRO A 17 6.56 -2.75 17.79
CA PRO A 17 5.66 -1.69 18.20
C PRO A 17 4.44 -1.48 17.27
N VAL A 18 4.53 -1.89 16.01
CA VAL A 18 3.43 -1.83 15.03
C VAL A 18 2.52 -3.03 15.22
N VAL A 19 3.08 -4.22 15.30
CA VAL A 19 2.33 -5.48 15.46
C VAL A 19 1.58 -5.51 16.79
N GLY A 20 2.20 -5.04 17.88
CA GLY A 20 1.55 -4.95 19.19
C GLY A 20 0.39 -3.95 19.25
N LYS A 21 0.29 -3.04 18.27
CA LYS A 21 -0.80 -2.07 18.15
C LYS A 21 -1.84 -2.48 17.09
N MET A 22 -1.64 -3.57 16.36
CA MET A 22 -2.55 -3.99 15.31
C MET A 22 -3.75 -4.70 15.94
N ASP A 23 -4.93 -4.11 15.81
CA ASP A 23 -6.20 -4.64 16.30
C ASP A 23 -7.09 -5.06 15.11
N GLU A 24 -8.18 -5.76 15.41
CA GLU A 24 -9.14 -6.23 14.41
C GLU A 24 -9.74 -5.08 13.58
N GLN A 25 -9.94 -3.90 14.19
CA GLN A 25 -10.43 -2.73 13.46
C GLN A 25 -9.43 -2.21 12.43
N LYS A 26 -8.14 -2.25 12.72
CA LYS A 26 -7.08 -1.87 11.76
C LYS A 26 -6.98 -2.87 10.62
N TRP A 27 -7.15 -4.16 10.90
CA TRP A 27 -7.23 -5.18 9.87
C TRP A 27 -8.44 -4.98 8.95
N GLU A 28 -9.62 -4.70 9.50
CA GLU A 28 -10.82 -4.40 8.71
C GLU A 28 -10.66 -3.13 7.86
N LYS A 29 -9.99 -2.09 8.36
CA LYS A 29 -9.65 -0.91 7.56
C LYS A 29 -8.70 -1.24 6.40
N ALA A 30 -7.68 -2.05 6.64
CA ALA A 30 -6.76 -2.51 5.60
C ALA A 30 -7.51 -3.33 4.54
N ARG A 31 -8.38 -4.23 4.98
CA ARG A 31 -9.24 -5.07 4.13
C ARG A 31 -10.16 -4.25 3.22
N ALA A 32 -10.84 -3.25 3.79
CA ALA A 32 -11.70 -2.34 3.03
C ALA A 32 -10.89 -1.55 2.00
N THR A 33 -9.68 -1.11 2.37
CA THR A 33 -8.78 -0.39 1.45
C THR A 33 -8.35 -1.26 0.27
N THR A 34 -7.97 -2.52 0.52
CA THR A 34 -7.55 -3.45 -0.55
C THR A 34 -8.69 -3.78 -1.50
N LEU A 35 -9.90 -4.02 -0.98
CA LEU A 35 -11.09 -4.27 -1.81
C LEU A 35 -11.51 -3.02 -2.59
N GLY A 36 -11.43 -1.84 -1.97
CA GLY A 36 -11.68 -0.56 -2.63
C GLY A 36 -10.71 -0.32 -3.79
N ALA A 37 -9.43 -0.64 -3.62
CA ALA A 37 -8.42 -0.52 -4.67
C ALA A 37 -8.63 -1.53 -5.81
N ALA A 38 -9.04 -2.77 -5.51
CA ALA A 38 -9.46 -3.73 -6.53
C ALA A 38 -10.70 -3.24 -7.30
N GLY A 39 -11.71 -2.71 -6.60
CA GLY A 39 -12.91 -2.13 -7.22
C GLY A 39 -12.60 -0.93 -8.11
N LEU A 40 -11.69 -0.05 -7.67
CA LEU A 40 -11.22 1.09 -8.45
C LEU A 40 -10.50 0.63 -9.73
N SER A 41 -9.68 -0.42 -9.64
CA SER A 41 -9.00 -1.02 -10.79
C SER A 41 -10.02 -1.55 -11.81
N THR A 42 -11.06 -2.25 -11.35
CA THR A 42 -12.17 -2.71 -12.20
C THR A 42 -12.93 -1.56 -12.84
N ALA A 43 -13.19 -0.48 -12.11
CA ALA A 43 -13.85 0.71 -12.63
C ALA A 43 -13.05 1.37 -13.76
N ILE A 44 -11.71 1.42 -13.63
CA ILE A 44 -10.83 1.91 -14.70
C ILE A 44 -10.96 1.05 -15.96
N LEU A 45 -10.99 -0.28 -15.83
CA LEU A 45 -11.19 -1.16 -16.99
C LEU A 45 -12.51 -0.87 -17.69
N PHE A 46 -13.62 -0.78 -16.95
CA PHE A 46 -14.92 -0.45 -17.52
C PHE A 46 -14.90 0.91 -18.22
N LEU A 47 -14.29 1.92 -17.60
CA LEU A 47 -14.17 3.26 -18.19
C LEU A 47 -13.38 3.21 -19.50
N ILE A 48 -12.23 2.51 -19.54
CA ILE A 48 -11.42 2.41 -20.75
C ILE A 48 -12.16 1.64 -21.86
N THR A 49 -12.88 0.57 -21.53
CA THR A 49 -13.66 -0.17 -22.55
C THR A 49 -14.79 0.64 -23.18
N GLN A 50 -15.22 1.71 -22.52
CA GLN A 50 -16.22 2.65 -23.06
C GLN A 50 -15.58 3.75 -23.92
N ILE A 51 -14.25 3.92 -23.86
CA ILE A 51 -13.54 4.86 -24.71
C ILE A 51 -13.33 4.19 -26.08
N GLU A 52 -14.03 4.68 -27.10
CA GLU A 52 -13.93 4.18 -28.47
C GLU A 52 -12.65 4.66 -29.21
N THR A 53 -11.53 4.75 -28.49
CA THR A 53 -10.24 5.16 -29.06
C THR A 53 -9.11 4.25 -28.61
N TRP A 54 -8.16 4.03 -29.52
CA TRP A 54 -7.00 3.19 -29.27
C TRP A 54 -5.77 4.07 -29.18
N SER A 55 -5.24 4.27 -27.98
CA SER A 55 -3.97 4.97 -27.76
C SER A 55 -3.02 4.14 -26.89
N PRO A 56 -1.69 4.26 -27.08
CA PRO A 56 -0.73 3.56 -26.23
C PRO A 56 -0.90 3.87 -24.74
N ALA A 57 -1.30 5.09 -24.40
CA ALA A 57 -1.55 5.50 -23.02
C ALA A 57 -2.73 4.75 -22.38
N LEU A 58 -3.82 4.55 -23.14
CA LEU A 58 -4.96 3.76 -22.68
C LEU A 58 -4.61 2.29 -22.55
N TRP A 59 -3.77 1.74 -23.43
CA TRP A 59 -3.28 0.36 -23.32
C TRP A 59 -2.45 0.12 -22.07
N VAL A 60 -1.52 1.02 -21.75
CA VAL A 60 -0.74 0.93 -20.51
C VAL A 60 -1.67 1.03 -19.29
N SER A 61 -2.63 1.96 -19.32
CA SER A 61 -3.60 2.11 -18.24
C SER A 61 -4.42 0.85 -18.02
N PHE A 62 -4.91 0.26 -19.11
CA PHE A 62 -5.70 -0.97 -19.12
C PHE A 62 -4.90 -2.16 -18.59
N PHE A 63 -3.66 -2.34 -19.05
CA PHE A 63 -2.79 -3.43 -18.61
C PHE A 63 -2.49 -3.31 -17.11
N CYS A 64 -2.09 -2.12 -16.65
CA CYS A 64 -1.80 -1.88 -15.25
C CYS A 64 -3.03 -2.10 -14.36
N ALA A 65 -4.21 -1.61 -14.74
CA ALA A 65 -5.44 -1.85 -14.00
C ALA A 65 -5.82 -3.35 -13.96
N SER A 66 -5.65 -4.07 -15.08
CA SER A 66 -5.93 -5.51 -15.16
C SER A 66 -5.05 -6.33 -14.22
N VAL A 67 -3.76 -5.99 -14.12
CA VAL A 67 -2.82 -6.66 -13.21
C VAL A 67 -3.02 -6.21 -11.77
N ALA A 68 -3.44 -4.96 -11.52
CA ALA A 68 -3.70 -4.46 -10.17
C ALA A 68 -4.82 -5.25 -9.48
N ILE A 69 -5.87 -5.67 -10.18
CA ILE A 69 -6.99 -6.45 -9.62
C ILE A 69 -6.51 -7.69 -8.86
N PRO A 70 -5.83 -8.68 -9.48
CA PRO A 70 -5.37 -9.86 -8.77
C PRO A 70 -4.37 -9.51 -7.66
N VAL A 71 -3.50 -8.51 -7.84
CA VAL A 71 -2.55 -8.09 -6.79
C VAL A 71 -3.28 -7.60 -5.54
N TRP A 72 -4.30 -6.76 -5.69
CA TRP A 72 -5.11 -6.26 -4.57
C TRP A 72 -5.97 -7.36 -3.92
N LEU A 73 -6.50 -8.29 -4.71
CA LEU A 73 -7.23 -9.45 -4.18
C LEU A 73 -6.33 -10.42 -3.43
N THR A 74 -5.10 -10.65 -3.91
CA THR A 74 -4.10 -11.45 -3.18
C THR A 74 -3.71 -10.76 -1.88
N LEU A 75 -3.48 -9.45 -1.88
CA LEU A 75 -3.18 -8.71 -0.66
C LEU A 75 -4.35 -8.75 0.34
N TRP A 76 -5.59 -8.67 -0.15
CA TRP A 76 -6.79 -8.85 0.66
C TRP A 76 -6.81 -10.22 1.35
N GLN A 77 -6.54 -11.30 0.61
CA GLN A 77 -6.45 -12.66 1.14
C GLN A 77 -5.33 -12.85 2.16
N VAL A 78 -4.17 -12.22 1.93
CA VAL A 78 -3.08 -12.21 2.92
C VAL A 78 -3.54 -11.56 4.23
N GLY A 79 -4.22 -10.41 4.16
CA GLY A 79 -4.79 -9.75 5.34
C GLY A 79 -5.87 -10.59 6.05
N GLU A 80 -6.72 -11.27 5.29
CA GLU A 80 -7.76 -12.15 5.83
C GLU A 80 -7.16 -13.31 6.64
N ALA A 81 -6.07 -13.91 6.16
CA ALA A 81 -5.38 -14.97 6.90
C ALA A 81 -4.93 -14.50 8.30
N TYR A 82 -4.36 -13.30 8.41
CA TYR A 82 -3.96 -12.73 9.71
C TYR A 82 -5.17 -12.37 10.59
N SER A 83 -6.27 -11.90 10.00
CA SER A 83 -7.51 -11.66 10.74
C SER A 83 -8.11 -12.94 11.30
N PHE A 84 -8.10 -14.04 10.53
CA PHE A 84 -8.67 -15.32 10.92
C PHE A 84 -7.94 -15.97 12.11
N TYR A 85 -6.61 -15.91 12.09
CA TYR A 85 -5.78 -16.49 13.16
C TYR A 85 -5.48 -15.50 14.31
N GLY A 86 -5.90 -14.24 14.18
CA GLY A 86 -5.84 -13.21 15.23
C GLY A 86 -4.45 -13.05 15.86
N VAL A 87 -4.41 -12.83 17.18
CA VAL A 87 -3.18 -12.54 17.93
C VAL A 87 -2.11 -13.64 17.79
N ALA A 88 -2.51 -14.89 17.57
CA ALA A 88 -1.56 -16.00 17.38
C ALA A 88 -0.68 -15.82 16.11
N SER A 89 -1.19 -15.11 15.11
CA SER A 89 -0.50 -14.87 13.84
C SER A 89 0.50 -13.70 13.87
N HIS A 90 0.43 -12.85 14.90
CA HIS A 90 1.25 -11.65 15.03
C HIS A 90 2.76 -11.94 15.03
N LYS A 91 3.18 -13.06 15.64
CA LYS A 91 4.58 -13.51 15.65
C LYS A 91 5.08 -13.92 14.26
N HIS A 92 4.19 -14.39 13.39
CA HIS A 92 4.55 -14.67 12.00
C HIS A 92 4.62 -13.36 11.20
N PHE A 93 3.69 -12.44 11.42
CA PHE A 93 3.67 -11.13 10.75
C PHE A 93 4.91 -10.27 11.07
N SER A 94 5.45 -10.34 12.30
CA SER A 94 6.67 -9.62 12.67
C SER A 94 7.92 -10.08 11.92
N LYS A 95 7.89 -11.24 11.25
CA LYS A 95 8.97 -11.76 10.42
C LYS A 95 8.95 -11.13 9.02
N LYS A 96 10.12 -11.05 8.38
CA LYS A 96 10.25 -10.56 7.00
C LYS A 96 9.39 -11.35 6.02
N GLU A 97 9.34 -12.65 6.19
CA GLU A 97 8.53 -13.53 5.34
C GLU A 97 7.03 -13.24 5.50
N GLY A 98 6.58 -12.94 6.72
CA GLY A 98 5.17 -12.72 7.03
C GLY A 98 4.65 -11.36 6.56
N SER A 99 5.35 -10.27 6.90
CA SER A 99 4.93 -8.90 6.52
C SER A 99 5.50 -8.43 5.18
N GLY A 100 6.66 -8.93 4.76
CA GLY A 100 7.32 -8.52 3.53
C GLY A 100 6.49 -8.80 2.28
N VAL A 101 5.79 -9.93 2.23
CA VAL A 101 4.87 -10.26 1.13
C VAL A 101 3.74 -9.23 1.04
N GLY A 102 3.12 -8.88 2.18
CA GLY A 102 2.06 -7.87 2.22
C GLY A 102 2.55 -6.48 1.80
N VAL A 103 3.72 -6.07 2.29
CA VAL A 103 4.35 -4.78 1.91
C VAL A 103 4.68 -4.74 0.43
N LEU A 104 5.23 -5.81 -0.12
CA LEU A 104 5.57 -5.91 -1.55
C LEU A 104 4.32 -5.84 -2.42
N LEU A 105 3.28 -6.62 -2.09
CA LEU A 105 2.01 -6.61 -2.81
C LEU A 105 1.34 -5.23 -2.75
N PHE A 106 1.36 -4.57 -1.59
CA PHE A 106 0.82 -3.22 -1.43
C PHE A 106 1.56 -2.22 -2.32
N PHE A 107 2.89 -2.27 -2.33
CA PHE A 107 3.70 -1.38 -3.16
C PHE A 107 3.48 -1.64 -4.65
N CYS A 108 3.47 -2.91 -5.08
CA CYS A 108 3.20 -3.30 -6.46
C CYS A 108 1.80 -2.87 -6.91
N GLY A 109 0.77 -3.16 -6.10
CA GLY A 109 -0.62 -2.78 -6.40
C GLY A 109 -0.82 -1.27 -6.45
N GLY A 110 -0.21 -0.54 -5.52
CA GLY A 110 -0.22 0.92 -5.50
C GLY A 110 0.48 1.53 -6.71
N LEU A 111 1.63 0.99 -7.11
CA LEU A 111 2.39 1.47 -8.26
C LEU A 111 1.64 1.21 -9.58
N LEU A 112 1.03 0.02 -9.74
CA LEU A 112 0.21 -0.30 -10.89
C LEU A 112 -0.98 0.65 -11.03
N LEU A 113 -1.69 0.92 -9.93
CA LEU A 113 -2.79 1.89 -9.93
C LEU A 113 -2.31 3.32 -10.24
N LEU A 114 -1.19 3.74 -9.64
CA LEU A 114 -0.62 5.06 -9.88
C LEU A 114 -0.27 5.25 -11.36
N ILE A 115 0.42 4.29 -11.95
CA ILE A 115 0.75 4.28 -13.39
C ILE A 115 -0.54 4.33 -14.21
N SER A 116 -1.51 3.48 -13.88
CA SER A 116 -2.78 3.40 -14.58
C SER A 116 -3.52 4.75 -14.60
N PHE A 117 -3.60 5.45 -13.47
CA PHE A 117 -4.19 6.78 -13.37
C PHE A 117 -3.40 7.83 -14.15
N ILE A 118 -2.07 7.87 -13.99
CA ILE A 118 -1.24 8.86 -14.67
C ILE A 118 -1.39 8.72 -16.18
N THR A 119 -1.32 7.50 -16.72
CA THR A 119 -1.44 7.28 -18.17
C THR A 119 -2.86 7.54 -18.68
N LEU A 120 -3.89 7.24 -17.88
CA LEU A 120 -5.27 7.58 -18.20
C LEU A 120 -5.48 9.09 -18.28
N ILE A 121 -5.02 9.83 -17.26
CA ILE A 121 -5.11 11.30 -17.24
C ILE A 121 -4.26 11.88 -18.37
N TRP A 122 -3.08 11.34 -18.63
CA TRP A 122 -2.17 11.78 -19.69
C TRP A 122 -2.82 11.71 -21.06
N HIS A 123 -3.62 10.66 -21.32
CA HIS A 123 -4.38 10.53 -22.57
C HIS A 123 -5.28 11.75 -22.83
N PHE A 124 -5.90 12.32 -21.79
CA PHE A 124 -6.79 13.48 -21.90
C PHE A 124 -6.07 14.82 -21.74
N SER A 125 -5.11 14.93 -20.83
CA SER A 125 -4.36 16.16 -20.55
C SER A 125 -3.03 15.88 -19.87
N ILE A 126 -1.94 16.20 -20.57
CA ILE A 126 -0.57 16.09 -20.05
C ILE A 126 -0.38 17.01 -18.83
N ALA A 127 -0.91 18.23 -18.87
CA ALA A 127 -0.80 19.18 -17.77
C ALA A 127 -1.49 18.65 -16.50
N ALA A 128 -2.67 18.04 -16.64
CA ALA A 128 -3.37 17.42 -15.52
C ALA A 128 -2.60 16.20 -14.97
N ALA A 129 -1.99 15.39 -15.85
CA ALA A 129 -1.20 14.22 -15.43
C ALA A 129 0.05 14.64 -14.64
N LEU A 130 0.73 15.70 -15.07
CA LEU A 130 1.87 16.27 -14.34
C LEU A 130 1.44 16.84 -12.99
N ALA A 131 0.34 17.60 -12.94
CA ALA A 131 -0.20 18.13 -11.69
C ALA A 131 -0.58 17.00 -10.73
N PHE A 132 -1.21 15.94 -11.23
CA PHE A 132 -1.54 14.75 -10.45
C PHE A 132 -0.29 14.06 -9.90
N LEU A 133 0.72 13.82 -10.73
CA LEU A 133 1.98 13.19 -10.29
C LEU A 133 2.70 14.02 -9.23
N LEU A 134 2.78 15.35 -9.39
CA LEU A 134 3.38 16.26 -8.40
C LEU A 134 2.57 16.28 -7.09
N ALA A 135 1.25 16.26 -7.17
CA ALA A 135 0.37 16.19 -6.00
C ALA A 135 0.53 14.84 -5.27
N SER A 136 0.54 13.72 -5.99
CA SER A 136 0.77 12.40 -5.40
C SER A 136 2.16 12.29 -4.76
N GLY A 137 3.20 12.77 -5.44
CA GLY A 137 4.57 12.77 -4.91
C GLY A 137 4.71 13.64 -3.65
N SER A 138 4.18 14.86 -3.67
CA SER A 138 4.21 15.74 -2.49
C SER A 138 3.37 15.19 -1.33
N GLY A 139 2.23 14.55 -1.64
CA GLY A 139 1.41 13.83 -0.67
C GLY A 139 2.17 12.70 0.03
N ILE A 140 2.91 11.86 -0.71
CA ILE A 140 3.73 10.78 -0.14
C ILE A 140 4.78 11.35 0.84
N VAL A 141 5.50 12.40 0.42
CA VAL A 141 6.51 13.04 1.26
C VAL A 141 5.88 13.63 2.52
N PHE A 142 4.74 14.31 2.37
CA PHE A 142 3.99 14.88 3.49
C PHE A 142 3.53 13.80 4.48
N VAL A 143 2.90 12.73 4.00
CA VAL A 143 2.42 11.62 4.84
C VAL A 143 3.59 10.96 5.57
N PHE A 144 4.71 10.71 4.90
CA PHE A 144 5.89 10.14 5.54
C PHE A 144 6.41 11.04 6.67
N LYS A 145 6.62 12.33 6.40
CA LYS A 145 7.08 13.29 7.41
C LYS A 145 6.10 13.41 8.58
N HIS A 146 4.80 13.48 8.28
CA HIS A 146 3.75 13.60 9.28
C HIS A 146 3.69 12.34 10.16
N HIS A 147 3.74 11.15 9.55
CA HIS A 147 3.76 9.89 10.27
C HIS A 147 4.98 9.78 11.20
N THR A 148 6.17 10.17 10.75
CA THR A 148 7.36 10.21 11.60
C THR A 148 7.20 11.20 12.76
N ALA A 149 6.66 12.39 12.50
CA ALA A 149 6.43 13.39 13.55
C ALA A 149 5.43 12.88 14.62
N VAL A 150 4.32 12.25 14.19
CA VAL A 150 3.35 11.63 15.09
C VAL A 150 3.98 10.49 15.90
N ARG A 151 4.82 9.66 15.27
CA ARG A 151 5.54 8.57 15.96
C ARG A 151 6.44 9.12 17.07
N LEU A 152 7.26 10.12 16.76
CA LEU A 152 8.17 10.74 17.72
C LEU A 152 7.41 11.41 18.88
N ALA A 153 6.31 12.10 18.59
CA ALA A 153 5.46 12.70 19.62
C ALA A 153 4.82 11.64 20.54
N ALA A 154 4.35 10.52 19.97
CA ALA A 154 3.78 9.42 20.75
C ALA A 154 4.82 8.76 21.65
N GLU A 155 6.03 8.50 21.14
CA GLU A 155 7.16 7.95 21.91
C GLU A 155 7.54 8.89 23.07
N ALA A 156 7.61 10.21 22.84
CA ALA A 156 7.93 11.19 23.88
C ALA A 156 6.87 11.28 25.00
N SER A 157 5.60 11.00 24.68
CA SER A 157 4.47 11.05 25.62
C SER A 157 4.28 9.78 26.47
N THR A 158 5.03 8.70 26.19
CA THR A 158 4.94 7.46 26.94
C THR A 158 5.99 7.49 28.06
N PRO A 159 5.63 7.74 29.33
CA PRO A 159 6.62 7.84 30.40
C PRO A 159 7.30 6.49 30.59
N ASN A 160 8.62 6.52 30.78
CA ASN A 160 9.45 5.37 31.16
C ASN A 160 8.77 4.57 32.28
N ARG A 161 8.04 3.50 31.94
CA ARG A 161 7.76 2.40 32.87
C ARG A 161 8.99 1.51 32.89
N ALA A 162 10.06 2.08 33.42
CA ALA A 162 11.28 1.37 33.80
C ALA A 162 11.67 1.90 35.18
N ASN A 163 10.95 1.38 36.19
CA ASN A 163 11.47 0.80 37.43
C ASN A 163 10.32 0.06 38.11
#